data_AF-A0A960G272-F1
#
_entry.id   AF-A0A960G272-F1
#
_cell.length_a   1.000
_cell.length_b   1.000
_cell.length_c   1.000
_cell.angle_alpha   90.00
_cell.angle_beta   90.00
_cell.angle_gamma   90.00
#
_symmetry.space_group_name_H-M   'P 1'
#
loop_
_entity.id
_entity.type
_entity.pdbx_description
1 polymer ?
#
loop_
_entity_poly.entity_id
_entity_poly.type
_entity_poly.pdbx_seq_one_letter_code
_entity_poly.pdbx_strand_id
1 'polypeptide(L)'
;MKGDRVVVKFTGKQPSMAVMKAAGSKYRLKRSGKVWRTKTLSAAQLAAIAGSSAKIVTRNKGKKRTFTATVKATSPITPGETPGPGPGPGPAPTPTQPLFAAPGVDRIGSEAWDAIKGYFADSTLTDCVAGWPNCPVETRYGFFGDGTQWYCRLTPVSGSDIRSVGAIQQVLGAEQKADGAWAVYYQMNSYGDTVHYQVRVAANGTGSVEYWGPGVTPGGPTTDVTTGLRWLRGAKDCSY
;
A
#
# COMPACT_ATOMS: atom_id res chain seq x y z
N MET A 1 -16.08 -15.74 -17.52
CA MET A 1 -16.33 -14.28 -17.35
C MET A 1 -15.26 -13.49 -18.11
N LYS A 2 -15.67 -12.51 -18.94
CA LYS A 2 -14.72 -11.59 -19.62
C LYS A 2 -14.13 -10.68 -18.56
N GLY A 3 -12.87 -10.87 -18.17
CA GLY A 3 -12.23 -10.00 -17.18
C GLY A 3 -12.11 -8.55 -17.68
N ASP A 4 -11.94 -7.62 -16.75
CA ASP A 4 -11.84 -6.20 -17.06
C ASP A 4 -10.39 -5.78 -17.35
N ARG A 5 -10.21 -4.55 -17.86
CA ARG A 5 -8.91 -4.03 -18.32
C ARG A 5 -8.68 -2.63 -17.80
N VAL A 6 -7.43 -2.29 -17.51
CA VAL A 6 -7.06 -0.91 -17.27
C VAL A 6 -6.87 -0.19 -18.59
N VAL A 7 -7.52 0.97 -18.70
CA VAL A 7 -7.50 1.83 -19.88
C VAL A 7 -6.69 3.09 -19.60
N VAL A 8 -5.70 3.36 -20.45
CA VAL A 8 -4.86 4.56 -20.41
C VAL A 8 -5.11 5.38 -21.67
N LYS A 9 -5.45 6.66 -21.48
CA LYS A 9 -5.62 7.63 -22.56
C LYS A 9 -4.47 8.64 -22.49
N PHE A 10 -3.76 8.82 -23.59
CA PHE A 10 -2.75 9.86 -23.72
C PHE A 10 -3.34 11.04 -24.50
N THR A 11 -3.21 12.24 -23.96
CA THR A 11 -3.50 13.49 -24.68
C THR A 11 -2.29 13.87 -25.54
N GLY A 12 -2.52 14.17 -26.82
CA GLY A 12 -1.46 14.48 -27.79
C GLY A 12 -0.85 13.25 -28.49
N LYS A 13 0.45 13.36 -28.84
CA LYS A 13 1.14 12.38 -29.70
C LYS A 13 1.24 11.03 -29.01
N GLN A 14 0.71 10.00 -29.67
CA GLN A 14 0.70 8.64 -29.14
C GLN A 14 2.12 8.06 -29.05
N PRO A 15 2.46 7.34 -27.96
CA PRO A 15 3.75 6.69 -27.84
C PRO A 15 3.88 5.48 -28.78
N SER A 16 5.10 5.03 -29.03
CA SER A 16 5.35 3.77 -29.77
C SER A 16 5.25 2.53 -28.88
N MET A 17 5.48 2.71 -27.57
CA MET A 17 5.35 1.66 -26.55
C MET A 17 4.90 2.30 -25.24
N ALA A 18 4.05 1.61 -24.49
CA ALA A 18 3.66 2.01 -23.15
C ALA A 18 3.60 0.80 -22.21
N VAL A 19 4.05 1.01 -20.97
CA VAL A 19 4.04 0.03 -19.88
C VAL A 19 3.54 0.73 -18.64
N MET A 20 2.59 0.12 -17.95
CA MET A 20 2.11 0.56 -16.65
C MET A 20 2.79 -0.27 -15.56
N LYS A 21 3.20 0.36 -14.47
CA LYS A 21 3.63 -0.30 -13.23
C LYS A 21 2.71 0.15 -12.10
N ALA A 22 2.00 -0.78 -11.48
CA ALA A 22 1.03 -0.50 -10.42
C ALA A 22 0.99 -1.69 -9.45
N ALA A 23 0.88 -1.42 -8.14
CA ALA A 23 0.86 -2.45 -7.09
C ALA A 23 1.96 -3.52 -7.25
N GLY A 24 3.21 -3.09 -7.44
CA GLY A 24 4.37 -3.98 -7.64
C GLY A 24 4.42 -4.72 -8.99
N SER A 25 3.35 -4.69 -9.78
CA SER A 25 3.22 -5.45 -11.02
C SER A 25 3.46 -4.60 -12.27
N LYS A 26 4.06 -5.20 -13.29
CA LYS A 26 4.31 -4.58 -14.60
C LYS A 26 3.29 -5.07 -15.62
N TYR A 27 2.53 -4.14 -16.21
CA TYR A 27 1.51 -4.39 -17.20
C TYR A 27 1.89 -3.78 -18.54
N ARG A 28 2.07 -4.62 -19.56
CA ARG A 28 2.27 -4.14 -20.94
C ARG A 28 0.96 -3.60 -21.49
N LEU A 29 0.99 -2.37 -22.00
CA LEU A 29 -0.17 -1.76 -22.64
C LEU A 29 -0.12 -2.02 -24.14
N LYS A 30 -1.23 -2.49 -24.70
CA LYS A 30 -1.44 -2.64 -26.15
C LYS A 30 -2.32 -1.50 -26.65
N ARG A 31 -1.95 -0.94 -27.80
CA ARG A 31 -2.69 0.14 -28.45
C ARG A 31 -3.86 -0.42 -29.27
N SER A 32 -5.02 0.19 -29.14
CA SER A 32 -6.19 0.01 -29.99
C SER A 32 -6.74 1.38 -30.35
N GLY A 33 -6.44 1.88 -31.56
CA GLY A 33 -6.80 3.24 -31.97
C GLY A 33 -6.09 4.32 -31.14
N LYS A 34 -6.86 5.18 -30.45
CA LYS A 34 -6.37 6.24 -29.55
C LYS A 34 -6.25 5.80 -28.08
N VAL A 35 -6.51 4.53 -27.79
CA VAL A 35 -6.63 4.01 -26.43
C VAL A 35 -5.58 2.92 -26.18
N TRP A 36 -4.95 2.94 -25.01
CA TRP A 36 -4.00 1.91 -24.58
C TRP A 36 -4.62 1.09 -23.47
N ARG A 37 -4.50 -0.24 -23.55
CA ARG A 37 -5.17 -1.15 -22.61
C ARG A 37 -4.25 -2.25 -22.16
N THR A 38 -4.39 -2.69 -20.91
CA THR A 38 -3.76 -3.93 -20.45
C THR A 38 -4.38 -5.15 -21.13
N LYS A 39 -3.74 -6.31 -20.98
CA LYS A 39 -4.49 -7.57 -21.13
C LYS A 39 -5.65 -7.61 -20.13
N THR A 40 -6.60 -8.49 -20.39
CA THR A 40 -7.66 -8.83 -19.45
C THR A 40 -7.04 -9.23 -18.10
N LEU A 41 -7.51 -8.62 -17.02
CA LEU A 41 -7.02 -8.84 -15.65
C LEU A 41 -8.10 -9.55 -14.84
N SER A 42 -7.68 -10.32 -13.83
CA SER A 42 -8.61 -10.93 -12.88
C SER A 42 -9.20 -9.87 -11.94
N ALA A 43 -10.35 -10.17 -11.33
CA ALA A 43 -10.97 -9.28 -10.34
C ALA A 43 -10.00 -8.94 -9.19
N ALA A 44 -9.21 -9.92 -8.71
CA ALA A 44 -8.19 -9.70 -7.69
C ALA A 44 -7.06 -8.76 -8.16
N GLN A 45 -6.60 -8.89 -9.42
CA GLN A 45 -5.60 -7.99 -9.99
C GLN A 45 -6.15 -6.57 -10.15
N LEU A 46 -7.41 -6.44 -10.52
CA LEU A 46 -8.09 -5.14 -10.66
C LEU A 46 -8.31 -4.48 -9.30
N ALA A 47 -8.72 -5.24 -8.29
CA ALA A 47 -8.85 -4.78 -6.93
C ALA A 47 -7.49 -4.32 -6.36
N ALA A 48 -6.42 -5.07 -6.64
CA ALA A 48 -5.07 -4.73 -6.17
C ALA A 48 -4.51 -3.44 -6.80
N ILE A 49 -4.89 -3.12 -8.04
CA ILE A 49 -4.41 -1.91 -8.73
C ILE A 49 -5.37 -0.73 -8.64
N ALA A 50 -6.65 -0.94 -8.35
CA ALA A 50 -7.61 0.16 -8.17
C ALA A 50 -7.18 1.07 -7.02
N GLY A 51 -7.22 2.39 -7.22
CA GLY A 51 -6.76 3.39 -6.26
C GLY A 51 -5.24 3.51 -6.14
N SER A 52 -4.47 2.55 -6.68
CA SER A 52 -3.01 2.61 -6.63
C SER A 52 -2.44 3.67 -7.58
N SER A 53 -1.30 4.25 -7.19
CA SER A 53 -0.49 5.09 -8.06
C SER A 53 0.22 4.23 -9.11
N ALA A 54 -0.04 4.51 -10.38
CA ALA A 54 0.54 3.82 -11.51
C ALA A 54 1.62 4.68 -12.19
N LYS A 55 2.82 4.11 -12.35
CA LYS A 55 3.88 4.68 -13.18
C LYS A 55 3.72 4.20 -14.62
N ILE A 56 3.43 5.12 -15.53
CA ILE A 56 3.26 4.86 -16.96
C ILE A 56 4.55 5.24 -17.67
N VAL A 57 5.31 4.23 -18.09
CA VAL A 57 6.55 4.38 -18.85
C VAL A 57 6.22 4.29 -20.33
N THR A 58 6.53 5.34 -21.08
CA THR A 58 6.34 5.43 -22.52
C THR A 58 7.67 5.52 -23.26
N ARG A 59 7.69 5.07 -24.51
CA ARG A 59 8.81 5.25 -25.44
C ARG A 59 8.31 5.87 -26.75
N ASN A 60 8.99 6.89 -27.24
CA ASN A 60 8.71 7.50 -28.55
C ASN A 60 10.01 7.75 -29.30
N LYS A 61 10.19 7.11 -30.47
CA LYS A 61 11.42 7.18 -31.29
C LYS A 61 12.71 7.07 -30.45
N GLY A 62 12.79 6.08 -29.56
CA GLY A 62 13.95 5.83 -28.69
C GLY A 62 13.97 6.60 -27.36
N LYS A 63 13.26 7.73 -27.22
CA LYS A 63 13.23 8.51 -25.97
C LYS A 63 12.22 7.93 -24.97
N LYS A 64 12.65 7.73 -23.72
CA LYS A 64 11.83 7.23 -22.60
C LYS A 64 11.24 8.40 -21.81
N ARG A 65 9.95 8.34 -21.47
CA ARG A 65 9.29 9.28 -20.56
C ARG A 65 8.43 8.52 -19.56
N THR A 66 8.37 9.01 -18.32
CA THR A 66 7.58 8.40 -17.26
C THR A 66 6.55 9.40 -16.77
N PHE A 67 5.31 8.95 -16.59
CA PHE A 67 4.21 9.70 -16.02
C PHE A 67 3.67 8.95 -14.82
N THR A 68 3.09 9.66 -13.87
CA THR A 68 2.43 9.06 -12.70
C THR A 68 0.96 9.43 -12.74
N ALA A 69 0.07 8.45 -12.55
CA ALA A 69 -1.37 8.67 -12.51
C ALA A 69 -2.04 7.64 -11.60
N THR A 70 -3.12 8.03 -10.92
CA THR A 70 -3.90 7.12 -10.09
C THR A 70 -4.85 6.28 -10.94
N VAL A 71 -4.91 4.96 -10.68
CA VAL A 71 -5.84 4.06 -11.37
C VAL A 71 -7.23 4.24 -10.77
N LYS A 72 -8.18 4.76 -11.55
CA LYS A 72 -9.58 4.90 -11.14
C LYS A 72 -10.39 3.66 -11.55
N ALA A 73 -11.09 3.04 -10.59
CA ALA A 73 -12.11 2.05 -10.91
C ALA A 73 -13.30 2.77 -11.58
N THR A 74 -13.78 2.22 -12.70
CA THR A 74 -14.89 2.80 -13.48
C THR A 74 -16.15 1.92 -13.46
N SER A 75 -16.10 0.77 -12.76
CA SER A 75 -17.26 -0.09 -12.48
C SER A 75 -17.02 -0.87 -11.17
N PRO A 76 -18.07 -1.23 -10.41
CA PRO A 76 -17.95 -2.07 -9.22
C PRO A 76 -17.43 -3.46 -9.64
N ILE A 77 -16.36 -3.93 -9.01
CA ILE A 77 -15.75 -5.23 -9.32
C ILE A 77 -16.56 -6.29 -8.58
N THR A 78 -17.51 -6.94 -9.26
CA THR A 78 -18.28 -8.07 -8.69
C THR A 78 -17.45 -9.37 -8.79
N PRO A 79 -17.11 -10.05 -7.67
CA PRO A 79 -16.51 -11.39 -7.73
C PRO A 79 -17.59 -12.42 -8.07
N GLY A 80 -17.39 -13.20 -9.14
CA GLY A 80 -18.33 -14.21 -9.64
C GLY A 80 -18.02 -15.65 -9.23
N GLU A 81 -19.10 -16.42 -9.06
CA GLU A 81 -19.30 -17.77 -8.47
C GLU A 81 -18.89 -18.98 -9.33
N THR A 82 -18.81 -20.20 -8.75
CA THR A 82 -19.70 -21.40 -8.97
C THR A 82 -19.24 -22.64 -8.15
N PRO A 83 -20.05 -23.72 -7.92
CA PRO A 83 -21.49 -23.93 -8.19
C PRO A 83 -22.35 -24.57 -7.05
N GLY A 84 -23.60 -24.10 -6.91
CA GLY A 84 -24.84 -24.79 -6.42
C GLY A 84 -24.88 -25.41 -5.02
N PRO A 85 -26.04 -25.49 -4.31
CA PRO A 85 -27.43 -25.46 -4.78
C PRO A 85 -28.29 -24.32 -4.17
N GLY A 86 -29.34 -23.88 -4.85
CA GLY A 86 -30.36 -22.99 -4.26
C GLY A 86 -31.45 -23.75 -3.49
N PRO A 87 -32.52 -23.09 -3.00
CA PRO A 87 -32.76 -21.65 -2.89
C PRO A 87 -33.22 -21.20 -1.48
N GLY A 88 -32.88 -19.95 -1.13
CA GLY A 88 -33.49 -19.20 -0.04
C GLY A 88 -32.87 -17.80 0.01
N PRO A 89 -33.62 -16.70 0.23
CA PRO A 89 -33.04 -15.37 0.35
C PRO A 89 -32.17 -15.36 1.61
N GLY A 90 -30.86 -15.50 1.42
CA GLY A 90 -29.89 -15.39 2.50
C GLY A 90 -29.84 -13.95 3.04
N PRO A 91 -29.51 -13.77 4.33
CA PRO A 91 -29.41 -12.44 4.93
C PRO A 91 -28.46 -11.56 4.11
N ALA A 92 -28.83 -10.29 3.93
CA ALA A 92 -27.97 -9.29 3.30
C ALA A 92 -26.53 -9.42 3.85
N PRO A 93 -25.49 -9.38 2.99
CA PRO A 93 -24.12 -9.45 3.46
C PRO A 93 -23.92 -8.32 4.47
N THR A 94 -23.55 -8.70 5.69
CA THR A 94 -23.19 -7.75 6.74
C THR A 94 -22.11 -6.84 6.14
N PRO A 95 -22.31 -5.51 6.09
CA PRO A 95 -21.27 -4.61 5.60
C PRO A 95 -19.99 -4.91 6.38
N THR A 96 -18.92 -5.25 5.66
CA THR A 96 -17.58 -5.37 6.27
C THR A 96 -17.32 -4.03 6.93
N GLN A 97 -17.34 -4.00 8.27
CA GLN A 97 -17.14 -2.75 8.98
C GLN A 97 -15.81 -2.14 8.54
N PRO A 98 -15.78 -0.83 8.24
CA PRO A 98 -14.54 -0.14 7.95
C PRO A 98 -13.52 -0.39 9.07
N LEU A 99 -12.30 -0.81 8.71
CA LEU A 99 -11.23 -1.05 9.70
C LEU A 99 -10.86 0.24 10.45
N PHE A 100 -11.07 1.38 9.82
CA PHE A 100 -10.81 2.71 10.34
C PHE A 100 -12.04 3.59 10.16
N ALA A 101 -12.24 4.52 11.08
CA ALA A 101 -13.29 5.52 10.95
C ALA A 101 -13.10 6.34 9.67
N ALA A 102 -14.16 6.41 8.84
CA ALA A 102 -14.19 7.19 7.61
C ALA A 102 -14.81 8.57 7.89
N PRO A 103 -14.02 9.66 7.86
CA PRO A 103 -14.51 11.00 8.17
C PRO A 103 -15.40 11.61 7.08
N GLY A 104 -15.46 11.03 5.89
CA GLY A 104 -16.19 11.58 4.73
C GLY A 104 -15.51 12.78 4.06
N VAL A 105 -14.48 13.36 4.69
CA VAL A 105 -13.63 14.43 4.17
C VAL A 105 -12.16 14.16 4.47
N ASP A 106 -11.26 14.66 3.63
CA ASP A 106 -9.83 14.58 3.90
C ASP A 106 -9.44 15.50 5.07
N ARG A 107 -8.60 14.99 5.97
CA ARG A 107 -7.98 15.70 7.10
C ARG A 107 -6.47 15.64 6.99
N ILE A 108 -5.80 16.68 7.50
CA ILE A 108 -4.33 16.75 7.55
C ILE A 108 -3.86 17.34 8.89
N GLY A 109 -2.58 17.15 9.21
CA GLY A 109 -1.95 17.78 10.38
C GLY A 109 -2.49 17.22 11.70
N SER A 110 -2.67 18.08 12.70
CA SER A 110 -3.10 17.67 14.05
C SER A 110 -4.47 17.00 14.06
N GLU A 111 -5.42 17.49 13.26
CA GLU A 111 -6.77 16.90 13.18
C GLU A 111 -6.71 15.46 12.66
N ALA A 112 -5.91 15.21 11.63
CA ALA A 112 -5.67 13.85 11.14
C ALA A 112 -4.97 13.00 12.19
N TRP A 113 -3.95 13.55 12.86
CA TRP A 113 -3.21 12.83 13.90
C TRP A 113 -4.11 12.39 15.04
N ASP A 114 -4.95 13.27 15.57
CA ASP A 114 -5.86 12.93 16.67
C ASP A 114 -6.84 11.83 16.29
N ALA A 115 -7.28 11.80 15.03
CA ALA A 115 -8.18 10.78 14.51
C ALA A 115 -7.49 9.41 14.28
N ILE A 116 -6.19 9.38 13.97
CA ILE A 116 -5.49 8.15 13.56
C ILE A 116 -4.48 7.63 14.57
N LYS A 117 -4.08 8.41 15.58
CA LYS A 117 -3.05 8.02 16.55
C LYS A 117 -3.36 6.69 17.25
N GLY A 118 -4.63 6.38 17.49
CA GLY A 118 -5.06 5.11 18.08
C GLY A 118 -5.07 3.92 17.10
N TYR A 119 -4.98 4.15 15.79
CA TYR A 119 -4.73 3.09 14.79
C TYR A 119 -3.25 2.89 14.52
N PHE A 120 -2.46 3.95 14.66
CA PHE A 120 -1.02 3.91 14.49
C PHE A 120 -0.32 3.30 15.71
N ALA A 121 -0.63 3.79 16.91
CA ALA A 121 -0.15 3.21 18.16
C ALA A 121 -0.69 1.78 18.33
N ASP A 122 0.14 0.93 18.94
CA ASP A 122 -0.14 -0.48 19.22
C ASP A 122 -0.62 -1.25 17.99
N SER A 123 0.10 -1.08 16.88
CA SER A 123 -0.23 -1.72 15.60
C SER A 123 0.97 -2.38 14.95
N THR A 124 0.68 -3.28 14.00
CA THR A 124 1.69 -3.99 13.22
C THR A 124 1.36 -3.88 11.73
N LEU A 125 2.39 -3.65 10.91
CA LEU A 125 2.34 -3.87 9.46
C LEU A 125 3.20 -5.09 9.12
N THR A 126 2.59 -6.10 8.49
CA THR A 126 3.30 -7.33 8.13
C THR A 126 2.86 -7.88 6.77
N ASP A 127 3.77 -8.50 6.02
CA ASP A 127 3.43 -9.29 4.83
C ASP A 127 2.99 -10.73 5.17
N CYS A 128 3.10 -11.13 6.44
CA CYS A 128 2.71 -12.45 6.96
C CYS A 128 1.53 -12.36 7.94
N VAL A 129 0.30 -12.28 7.42
CA VAL A 129 -0.90 -12.19 8.27
C VAL A 129 -1.11 -13.45 9.14
N ALA A 130 -0.67 -14.62 8.67
CA ALA A 130 -0.73 -15.85 9.44
C ALA A 130 0.25 -15.87 10.64
N GLY A 131 1.15 -14.88 10.73
CA GLY A 131 2.22 -14.81 11.69
C GLY A 131 3.37 -15.76 11.37
N TRP A 132 4.61 -15.30 11.54
CA TRP A 132 5.78 -16.17 11.57
C TRP A 132 5.60 -17.31 12.59
N PRO A 133 6.11 -18.54 12.32
CA PRO A 133 6.83 -19.01 11.14
C PRO A 133 5.95 -19.55 10.00
N ASN A 134 4.66 -19.20 9.94
CA ASN A 134 3.75 -19.74 8.93
C ASN A 134 3.97 -19.17 7.50
N CYS A 135 4.96 -18.28 7.32
CA CYS A 135 5.35 -17.73 6.03
C CYS A 135 6.83 -17.99 5.74
N PRO A 136 7.26 -18.02 4.46
CA PRO A 136 8.66 -18.26 4.12
C PRO A 136 9.63 -17.19 4.64
N VAL A 137 9.19 -15.94 4.67
CA VAL A 137 9.88 -14.77 5.23
C VAL A 137 8.77 -13.87 5.78
N GLU A 138 9.05 -13.14 6.85
CA GLU A 138 8.17 -12.07 7.32
C GLU A 138 8.93 -10.75 7.36
N THR A 139 8.40 -9.74 6.67
CA THR A 139 8.73 -8.35 6.92
C THR A 139 7.67 -7.73 7.83
N ARG A 140 8.09 -7.23 8.99
CA ARG A 140 7.22 -6.72 10.05
C ARG A 140 7.69 -5.33 10.50
N TYR A 141 6.74 -4.42 10.69
CA TYR A 141 6.92 -3.18 11.43
C TYR A 141 5.96 -3.16 12.61
N GLY A 142 6.48 -3.05 13.84
CA GLY A 142 5.68 -2.91 15.05
C GLY A 142 5.75 -1.48 15.56
N PHE A 143 4.59 -0.89 15.88
CA PHE A 143 4.47 0.47 16.41
C PHE A 143 3.85 0.40 17.80
N PHE A 144 4.64 0.68 18.84
CA PHE A 144 4.22 0.59 20.24
C PHE A 144 3.73 1.94 20.75
N GLY A 145 2.79 1.93 21.71
CA GLY A 145 2.20 3.14 22.27
C GLY A 145 3.17 4.08 22.99
N ASP A 146 4.34 3.59 23.39
CA ASP A 146 5.45 4.37 23.95
C ASP A 146 6.29 5.12 22.89
N GLY A 147 5.99 4.92 21.60
CA GLY A 147 6.74 5.47 20.47
C GLY A 147 7.89 4.60 20.00
N THR A 148 8.06 3.39 20.54
CA THR A 148 9.04 2.42 20.05
C THR A 148 8.57 1.84 18.71
N GLN A 149 9.47 1.79 17.73
CA GLN A 149 9.26 1.09 16.47
C GLN A 149 10.25 -0.08 16.35
N TRP A 150 9.73 -1.24 15.98
CA TRP A 150 10.52 -2.36 15.49
C TRP A 150 10.39 -2.51 13.98
N TYR A 151 11.49 -2.82 13.30
CA TYR A 151 11.52 -3.37 11.96
C TYR A 151 12.20 -4.74 12.01
N CYS A 152 11.53 -5.73 11.44
CA CYS A 152 11.99 -7.10 11.40
C CYS A 152 11.95 -7.64 9.96
N ARG A 153 12.97 -8.39 9.58
CA ARG A 153 12.91 -9.34 8.48
C ARG A 153 13.27 -10.70 9.04
N LEU A 154 12.27 -11.54 9.27
CA LEU A 154 12.41 -12.87 9.88
C LEU A 154 12.51 -13.93 8.79
N THR A 155 13.44 -14.86 8.96
CA THR A 155 13.76 -15.90 7.99
C THR A 155 13.85 -17.28 8.66
N PRO A 156 13.70 -18.39 7.90
CA PRO A 156 13.71 -19.73 8.48
C PRO A 156 15.09 -20.14 9.00
N VAL A 157 16.14 -19.44 8.57
CA VAL A 157 17.53 -19.73 8.90
C VAL A 157 17.97 -18.74 9.99
N SER A 158 18.13 -19.25 11.22
CA SER A 158 18.59 -18.41 12.33
C SER A 158 19.92 -17.73 11.98
N GLY A 159 20.00 -16.41 12.13
CA GLY A 159 21.20 -15.61 11.83
C GLY A 159 21.13 -14.76 10.57
N SER A 160 20.11 -14.93 9.72
CA SER A 160 19.83 -14.03 8.58
C SER A 160 18.76 -12.98 8.88
N ASP A 161 18.24 -12.98 10.10
CA ASP A 161 17.20 -12.05 10.52
C ASP A 161 17.75 -10.63 10.62
N ILE A 162 16.97 -9.67 10.14
CA ILE A 162 17.22 -8.26 10.40
C ILE A 162 16.32 -7.83 11.54
N ARG A 163 16.90 -7.26 12.59
CA ARG A 163 16.16 -6.70 13.73
C ARG A 163 16.67 -5.29 13.97
N SER A 164 15.77 -4.33 13.87
CA SER A 164 16.08 -2.93 14.10
C SER A 164 15.03 -2.32 15.01
N VAL A 165 15.49 -1.58 16.01
CA VAL A 165 14.64 -0.84 16.94
C VAL A 165 15.03 0.63 16.91
N GLY A 166 14.06 1.50 17.11
CA GLY A 166 14.27 2.92 17.31
C GLY A 166 13.09 3.56 18.02
N ALA A 167 13.32 4.77 18.53
CA ALA A 167 12.28 5.56 19.19
C ALA A 167 11.85 6.70 18.28
N ILE A 168 10.56 6.76 17.97
CA ILE A 168 9.94 7.84 17.22
C ILE A 168 10.10 9.12 18.05
N GLN A 169 10.87 10.07 17.52
CA GLN A 169 11.17 11.32 18.23
C GLN A 169 10.07 12.35 18.00
N GLN A 170 9.52 12.39 16.79
CA GLN A 170 8.53 13.39 16.42
C GLN A 170 7.69 12.92 15.23
N VAL A 171 6.37 13.09 15.34
CA VAL A 171 5.46 13.03 14.20
C VAL A 171 5.53 14.36 13.45
N LEU A 172 5.92 14.30 12.19
CA LEU A 172 6.15 15.44 11.31
C LEU A 172 4.90 15.77 10.47
N GLY A 173 4.03 14.78 10.25
CA GLY A 173 2.78 14.97 9.53
C GLY A 173 1.85 13.77 9.64
N ALA A 174 0.56 14.02 9.50
CA ALA A 174 -0.48 13.00 9.45
C ALA A 174 -1.52 13.38 8.39
N GLU A 175 -2.08 12.37 7.75
CA GLU A 175 -3.16 12.51 6.78
C GLU A 175 -4.22 11.44 7.06
N GLN A 176 -5.49 11.81 6.94
CA GLN A 176 -6.61 10.86 6.91
C GLN A 176 -7.48 11.21 5.70
N LYS A 177 -7.78 10.23 4.86
CA LYS A 177 -8.64 10.37 3.69
C LYS A 177 -10.10 10.20 4.08
N ALA A 178 -10.99 10.74 3.24
CA ALA A 178 -12.43 10.63 3.42
C ALA A 178 -12.93 9.19 3.64
N ASP A 179 -12.26 8.19 3.04
CA ASP A 179 -12.57 6.77 3.13
C ASP A 179 -11.97 6.07 4.37
N GLY A 180 -11.25 6.80 5.22
CA GLY A 180 -10.58 6.27 6.40
C GLY A 180 -9.17 5.73 6.15
N ALA A 181 -8.65 5.77 4.92
CA ALA A 181 -7.22 5.55 4.69
C ALA A 181 -6.40 6.62 5.41
N TRP A 182 -5.19 6.30 5.84
CA TRP A 182 -4.38 7.23 6.62
C TRP A 182 -2.89 7.09 6.33
N ALA A 183 -2.14 8.12 6.67
CA ALA A 183 -0.70 8.12 6.61
C ALA A 183 -0.11 8.87 7.81
N VAL A 184 1.04 8.38 8.28
CA VAL A 184 1.84 9.04 9.33
C VAL A 184 3.25 9.22 8.81
N TYR A 185 3.76 10.42 8.96
CA TYR A 185 5.10 10.81 8.59
C TYR A 185 5.85 11.25 9.86
N TYR A 186 7.00 10.65 10.13
CA TYR A 186 7.72 10.87 11.39
C TYR A 186 9.23 10.72 11.21
N GLN A 187 9.96 11.27 12.19
CA GLN A 187 11.39 11.06 12.37
C GLN A 187 11.66 10.15 13.56
N MET A 188 12.72 9.37 13.44
CA MET A 188 13.18 8.43 14.44
C MET A 188 14.69 8.57 14.61
N ASN A 189 15.18 8.41 15.83
CA ASN A 189 16.60 8.18 16.06
C ASN A 189 16.84 6.66 16.01
N SER A 190 17.74 6.23 15.13
CA SER A 190 18.16 4.84 15.00
C SER A 190 19.67 4.78 14.96
N TYR A 191 20.27 4.13 15.96
CA TYR A 191 21.72 3.95 16.08
C TYR A 191 22.56 5.24 16.03
N GLY A 192 22.01 6.37 16.52
CA GLY A 192 22.70 7.67 16.54
C GLY A 192 22.41 8.54 15.33
N ASP A 193 21.70 8.04 14.33
CA ASP A 193 21.31 8.78 13.14
C ASP A 193 19.84 9.21 13.18
N THR A 194 19.55 10.37 12.60
CA THR A 194 18.18 10.78 12.29
C THR A 194 17.74 10.15 10.97
N VAL A 195 16.64 9.43 11.02
CA VAL A 195 16.01 8.80 9.85
C VAL A 195 14.53 9.17 9.79
N HIS A 196 13.94 9.05 8.59
CA HIS A 196 12.54 9.38 8.39
C HIS A 196 11.77 8.20 7.84
N TYR A 197 10.49 8.17 8.18
CA TYR A 197 9.56 7.14 7.73
C TYR A 197 8.23 7.74 7.31
N GLN A 198 7.61 7.13 6.31
CA GLN A 198 6.22 7.36 5.98
C GLN A 198 5.47 6.05 5.94
N VAL A 199 4.50 5.92 6.84
CA VAL A 199 3.57 4.81 6.87
C VAL A 199 2.31 5.23 6.14
N ARG A 200 1.79 4.38 5.26
CA ARG A 200 0.52 4.59 4.57
C ARG A 200 -0.31 3.33 4.71
N VAL A 201 -1.56 3.48 5.11
CA VAL A 201 -2.52 2.38 5.26
C VAL A 201 -3.82 2.73 4.56
N ALA A 202 -4.21 1.94 3.58
CA ALA A 202 -5.48 2.06 2.88
C ALA A 202 -6.64 1.63 3.80
N ALA A 203 -7.87 2.07 3.51
CA ALA A 203 -9.06 1.76 4.31
C ALA A 203 -9.31 0.25 4.53
N ASN A 204 -8.79 -0.59 3.62
CA ASN A 204 -8.86 -2.06 3.70
C ASN A 204 -7.70 -2.72 4.47
N GLY A 205 -6.88 -1.92 5.16
CA GLY A 205 -5.73 -2.38 5.94
C GLY A 205 -4.48 -2.71 5.12
N THR A 206 -4.45 -2.47 3.81
CA THR A 206 -3.21 -2.65 3.03
C THR A 206 -2.24 -1.53 3.35
N GLY A 207 -1.00 -1.87 3.67
CA GLY A 207 0.03 -0.94 4.10
C GLY A 207 1.27 -0.88 3.22
N SER A 208 1.98 0.23 3.34
CA SER A 208 3.35 0.40 2.86
C SER A 208 4.15 1.26 3.84
N VAL A 209 5.45 1.04 3.89
CA VAL A 209 6.39 1.84 4.67
C VAL A 209 7.48 2.34 3.74
N GLU A 210 7.67 3.65 3.70
CA GLU A 210 8.77 4.33 3.02
C GLU A 210 9.82 4.72 4.05
N TYR A 211 11.09 4.55 3.72
CA TYR A 211 12.23 4.86 4.59
C TYR A 211 13.21 5.80 3.89
N TRP A 212 13.68 6.80 4.62
CA TRP A 212 14.80 7.66 4.24
C TRP A 212 15.90 7.51 5.29
N GLY A 213 17.05 7.03 4.83
CA GLY A 213 18.23 6.81 5.66
C GLY A 213 18.95 8.10 6.07
N PRO A 214 20.04 7.96 6.84
CA PRO A 214 20.78 9.09 7.39
C PRO A 214 21.20 10.09 6.32
N GLY A 215 21.01 11.38 6.59
CA GLY A 215 21.39 12.47 5.68
C GLY A 215 20.47 12.66 4.48
N VAL A 216 19.40 11.86 4.34
CA VAL A 216 18.41 12.01 3.26
C VAL A 216 17.21 12.80 3.78
N THR A 217 16.97 13.97 3.21
CA THR A 217 15.84 14.82 3.59
C THR A 217 14.53 14.35 2.95
N PRO A 218 13.40 14.56 3.64
CA PRO A 218 12.07 14.23 3.12
C PRO A 218 11.72 15.15 1.94
N GLY A 219 11.30 14.56 0.82
CA GLY A 219 11.10 15.27 -0.46
C GLY A 219 12.05 14.82 -1.57
N GLY A 220 13.13 14.10 -1.21
CA GLY A 220 13.95 13.33 -2.14
C GLY A 220 13.44 11.89 -2.35
N PRO A 221 14.05 11.09 -3.24
CA PRO A 221 13.72 9.69 -3.38
C PRO A 221 13.95 8.94 -2.06
N THR A 222 13.05 8.01 -1.75
CA THR A 222 13.18 7.12 -0.60
C THR A 222 14.42 6.22 -0.76
N THR A 223 15.04 5.89 0.38
CA THR A 223 16.10 4.87 0.45
C THR A 223 15.51 3.48 0.21
N ASP A 224 14.36 3.21 0.81
CA ASP A 224 13.64 1.95 0.61
C ASP A 224 12.12 2.13 0.67
N VAL A 225 11.39 1.20 0.05
CA VAL A 225 9.94 1.16 0.08
C VAL A 225 9.45 -0.28 0.22
N THR A 226 8.86 -0.57 1.37
CA THR A 226 8.22 -1.85 1.64
C THR A 226 6.74 -1.78 1.30
N THR A 227 6.25 -2.73 0.49
CA THR A 227 4.85 -2.82 0.05
C THR A 227 4.30 -4.23 0.27
N GLY A 228 2.98 -4.40 0.13
CA GLY A 228 2.34 -5.71 0.35
C GLY A 228 2.09 -6.03 1.82
N LEU A 229 2.25 -5.04 2.70
CA LEU A 229 2.00 -5.18 4.13
C LEU A 229 0.50 -5.13 4.42
N ARG A 230 0.12 -5.67 5.57
CA ARG A 230 -1.24 -5.65 6.10
C ARG A 230 -1.19 -5.13 7.53
N TRP A 231 -2.08 -4.19 7.82
CA TRP A 231 -2.29 -3.63 9.13
C TRP A 231 -3.05 -4.59 10.01
N LEU A 232 -2.52 -4.80 11.20
CA LEU A 232 -3.08 -5.61 12.26
C LEU A 232 -3.06 -4.78 13.55
N ARG A 233 -4.09 -4.96 14.37
CA ARG A 233 -4.10 -4.43 15.73
C ARG A 233 -3.15 -5.25 16.60
N GLY A 234 -2.48 -4.58 17.54
CA GLY A 234 -1.46 -5.14 18.42
C GLY A 234 -0.07 -4.92 17.84
N ALA A 235 0.79 -4.26 18.61
CA ALA A 235 2.21 -4.14 18.27
C ALA A 235 2.91 -5.49 18.47
N LYS A 236 3.83 -5.80 17.56
CA LYS A 236 4.69 -6.97 17.63
C LYS A 236 6.13 -6.54 17.38
N ASP A 237 7.03 -6.97 18.24
CA ASP A 237 8.47 -6.83 18.06
C ASP A 237 9.00 -7.96 17.14
N CYS A 238 10.32 -8.17 17.16
CA CYS A 238 10.97 -9.24 16.41
C CYS A 238 11.00 -10.59 17.16
N SER A 239 10.17 -10.77 18.19
CA SER A 239 9.95 -12.10 18.77
C SER A 239 9.23 -13.03 17.80
N TYR A 240 9.51 -14.32 17.96
CA TYR A 240 8.98 -15.41 17.15
C TYR A 240 7.57 -15.81 17.59
#